data_AF-Q5H0Z2-F1
#
_entry.id   AF-Q5H0Z2-F1
#
_cell.length_a   1.000
_cell.length_b   1.000
_cell.length_c   1.000
_cell.angle_alpha   90.00
_cell.angle_beta   90.00
_cell.angle_gamma   90.00
#
_symmetry.space_group_name_H-M   'P 1'
#
loop_
_entity.id
_entity.type
_entity.pdbx_description
1 polymer ?
#
loop_
_entity_poly.entity_id
_entity_poly.type
_entity_poly.pdbx_seq_one_letter_code
_entity_poly.pdbx_strand_id
1 'polypeptide(L)'
;MRIPHHLVRSSSGYWSFRQRVPVDLQKVLERKVIKHTLHTKELPSARLRALMLASGYAQAFDVLRDRRVDRLGKKDLDALVERLSQGASLRDLTLHRT
;
A
#
# COMPACT_ATOMS: atom_id res chain seq x y z
N MET A 1 13.60 -10.36 -16.17
CA MET A 1 13.26 -9.67 -14.89
C MET A 1 11.82 -9.93 -14.51
N ARG A 2 11.53 -10.38 -13.28
CA ARG A 2 10.16 -10.64 -12.80
C ARG A 2 9.49 -9.33 -12.38
N ILE A 3 8.32 -9.02 -12.93
CA ILE A 3 7.50 -7.87 -12.52
C ILE A 3 6.63 -8.34 -11.35
N PRO A 4 6.67 -7.67 -10.19
CA PRO A 4 5.78 -7.98 -9.07
C PRO A 4 4.30 -7.91 -9.50
N HIS A 5 3.49 -8.86 -9.05
CA HIS A 5 2.08 -8.98 -9.41
C HIS A 5 1.21 -7.77 -9.00
N HIS A 6 1.72 -6.94 -8.09
CA HIS A 6 1.08 -5.72 -7.62
C HIS A 6 1.48 -4.47 -8.44
N LEU A 7 2.31 -4.60 -9.47
CA LEU A 7 2.64 -3.52 -10.39
C LEU A 7 1.91 -3.68 -11.73
N VAL A 8 1.27 -2.61 -12.18
CA VAL A 8 0.59 -2.53 -13.47
C VAL A 8 1.13 -1.33 -14.22
N ARG A 9 1.52 -1.53 -15.49
CA ARG A 9 1.95 -0.44 -16.38
C ARG A 9 0.76 0.07 -17.17
N SER A 10 0.55 1.39 -17.18
CA SER A 10 -0.45 2.02 -18.06
C SER A 10 0.08 2.16 -19.49
N SER A 11 -0.82 2.37 -20.45
CA SER A 11 -0.47 2.73 -21.83
C SER A 11 0.35 4.02 -21.93
N SER A 12 0.15 4.96 -21.00
CA SER A 12 0.94 6.19 -20.86
C SER A 12 2.35 5.98 -20.28
N GLY A 13 2.71 4.74 -19.93
CA GLY A 13 4.02 4.36 -19.43
C GLY A 13 4.23 4.54 -17.92
N TYR A 14 3.25 5.11 -17.21
CA TYR A 14 3.30 5.23 -15.75
C TYR A 14 2.98 3.92 -15.05
N TRP A 15 3.64 3.69 -13.91
CA TRP A 15 3.36 2.55 -13.05
C TRP A 15 2.23 2.84 -12.07
N SER A 16 1.41 1.83 -11.81
CA SER A 16 0.37 1.81 -10.80
C SER A 16 0.55 0.61 -9.87
N PHE A 17 0.32 0.84 -8.59
CA PHE A 17 0.17 -0.20 -7.59
C PHE A 17 -1.26 -0.73 -7.59
N ARG A 18 -1.41 -2.05 -7.48
CA ARG A 18 -2.69 -2.74 -7.36
C ARG A 18 -2.61 -3.79 -6.25
N GLN A 19 -3.45 -3.64 -5.24
CA GLN A 19 -3.56 -4.58 -4.13
C GLN A 19 -5.00 -5.06 -3.98
N ARG A 20 -5.18 -6.37 -3.74
CA ARG A 20 -6.49 -6.93 -3.41
C ARG A 20 -6.78 -6.67 -1.93
N VAL A 21 -8.02 -6.31 -1.64
CA VAL A 21 -8.52 -6.14 -0.28
C VAL A 21 -8.93 -7.51 0.28
N PRO A 22 -8.48 -7.90 1.48
CA PRO A 22 -8.92 -9.11 2.17
C PRO A 22 -10.45 -9.19 2.28
N VAL A 23 -11.04 -10.38 2.07
CA VAL A 23 -12.50 -10.57 1.94
C VAL A 23 -13.27 -10.06 3.16
N ASP A 24 -12.71 -10.26 4.36
CA ASP A 24 -13.19 -9.75 5.63
C ASP A 24 -13.31 -8.22 5.65
N LEU A 25 -12.34 -7.52 5.07
CA LEU A 25 -12.28 -6.06 5.04
C LEU A 25 -13.02 -5.43 3.84
N GLN A 26 -13.46 -6.24 2.86
CA GLN A 26 -14.19 -5.72 1.69
C GLN A 26 -15.52 -5.06 2.07
N LYS A 27 -16.19 -5.55 3.12
CA LYS A 27 -17.42 -4.94 3.64
C LYS A 27 -17.16 -3.62 4.35
N VAL A 28 -16.06 -3.54 5.11
CA VAL A 28 -15.67 -2.34 5.87
C VAL A 28 -15.18 -1.22 4.95
N LEU A 29 -14.43 -1.57 3.91
CA LEU A 29 -13.84 -0.63 2.95
C LEU A 29 -14.70 -0.41 1.69
N GLU A 30 -15.77 -1.19 1.55
CA GLU A 30 -16.68 -1.23 0.39
C GLU A 30 -15.94 -1.40 -0.96
N ARG A 31 -14.78 -2.06 -0.93
CA ARG A 31 -13.85 -2.15 -2.08
C ARG A 31 -13.18 -3.50 -2.13
N LYS A 32 -13.03 -4.04 -3.34
CA LYS A 32 -12.32 -5.30 -3.62
C LYS A 32 -10.85 -5.11 -3.96
N VAL A 33 -10.50 -3.95 -4.51
CA VAL A 33 -9.17 -3.64 -5.02
C VAL A 33 -8.82 -2.19 -4.71
N ILE A 34 -7.58 -1.99 -4.28
CA ILE A 34 -6.97 -0.68 -4.11
C ILE A 34 -6.04 -0.45 -5.29
N LYS A 35 -6.14 0.75 -5.88
CA LYS A 35 -5.29 1.20 -6.98
C LYS A 35 -4.69 2.55 -6.63
N HIS A 36 -3.38 2.66 -6.81
CA HIS A 36 -2.61 3.89 -6.64
C HIS A 36 -1.68 4.13 -7.82
N THR A 37 -1.68 5.34 -8.36
CA THR A 37 -0.73 5.74 -9.40
C THR A 37 0.60 6.09 -8.72
N LEU A 38 1.71 5.49 -9.16
CA LEU A 38 3.04 5.71 -8.56
C LEU A 38 3.76 6.94 -9.10
N HIS A 39 3.18 7.60 -10.13
CA HIS A 39 3.69 8.81 -10.78
C HIS A 39 5.15 8.70 -11.24
N THR A 40 5.57 7.49 -11.63
CA THR A 40 6.90 7.24 -12.20
C THR A 40 6.80 6.29 -13.39
N LYS A 41 7.72 6.45 -14.34
CA LYS A 41 7.92 5.54 -15.48
C LYS A 41 9.08 4.55 -15.23
N GLU A 42 9.94 4.87 -14.27
CA GLU A 42 11.12 4.06 -13.91
C GLU A 42 10.72 2.85 -13.05
N LEU A 43 11.11 1.66 -13.49
CA LEU A 43 10.79 0.41 -12.79
C LEU A 43 11.41 0.32 -11.39
N PRO A 44 12.68 0.71 -11.16
CA PRO A 44 13.27 0.66 -9.81
C PRO A 44 12.50 1.56 -8.81
N SER A 45 12.19 2.80 -9.22
CA SER A 45 11.41 3.74 -8.41
C SER A 45 9.99 3.22 -8.17
N ALA A 46 9.36 2.61 -9.18
CA ALA A 46 8.03 2.01 -9.05
C ALA A 46 8.04 0.86 -8.03
N ARG A 47 9.06 0.00 -8.04
CA ARG A 47 9.20 -1.10 -7.09
C ARG A 47 9.33 -0.59 -5.66
N LEU A 48 10.20 0.38 -5.42
CA LEU A 48 10.37 0.95 -4.08
C LEU A 48 9.06 1.56 -3.56
N ARG A 49 8.38 2.36 -4.37
CA ARG A 49 7.09 2.98 -4.00
C ARG A 49 6.00 1.93 -3.75
N ALA A 50 5.93 0.88 -4.57
CA ALA A 50 4.98 -0.20 -4.39
C ALA A 50 5.23 -1.00 -3.11
N LEU A 51 6.50 -1.24 -2.73
CA LEU A 51 6.85 -1.93 -1.50
C LEU A 51 6.43 -1.14 -0.26
N MET A 52 6.67 0.19 -0.26
CA MET A 52 6.22 1.06 0.84
C MET A 52 4.70 1.02 0.99
N LEU A 53 3.95 1.15 -0.11
CA LEU A 53 2.49 1.04 -0.10
C LEU A 53 2.02 -0.33 0.38
N ALA A 54 2.63 -1.41 -0.11
CA ALA A 54 2.25 -2.77 0.29
C ALA A 54 2.42 -3.00 1.80
N SER A 55 3.54 -2.55 2.36
CA SER A 55 3.80 -2.61 3.80
C SER A 55 2.78 -1.79 4.59
N GLY A 56 2.53 -0.55 4.18
CA GLY A 56 1.57 0.33 4.85
C GLY A 56 0.14 -0.23 4.83
N TYR A 57 -0.31 -0.79 3.69
CA TYR A 57 -1.62 -1.44 3.62
C TYR A 57 -1.71 -2.71 4.46
N ALA A 58 -0.65 -3.51 4.53
CA ALA A 58 -0.64 -4.70 5.39
C ALA A 58 -0.85 -4.30 6.86
N GLN A 59 -0.07 -3.32 7.35
CA GLN A 59 -0.22 -2.80 8.71
C GLN A 59 -1.60 -2.18 8.94
N ALA A 60 -2.11 -1.41 7.98
CA ALA A 60 -3.43 -0.80 8.08
C ALA A 60 -4.55 -1.84 8.17
N PHE A 61 -4.44 -2.94 7.41
CA PHE A 61 -5.41 -4.04 7.48
C PHE A 61 -5.38 -4.76 8.83
N ASP A 62 -4.20 -4.95 9.42
CA ASP A 62 -4.08 -5.56 10.75
C ASP A 62 -4.71 -4.66 11.83
N VAL A 63 -4.44 -3.34 11.78
CA VAL A 63 -5.08 -2.36 12.69
C VAL A 63 -6.61 -2.36 12.54
N LEU A 64 -7.11 -2.49 11.30
CA LEU A 64 -8.55 -2.56 11.03
C LEU A 64 -9.20 -3.80 11.65
N ARG A 65 -8.52 -4.95 11.60
CA ARG A 65 -8.99 -6.20 12.21
C ARG A 65 -9.01 -6.09 13.72
N ASP A 66 -7.94 -5.56 14.32
CA ASP A 66 -7.82 -5.40 15.77
C ASP A 66 -8.89 -4.46 16.34
N ARG A 67 -9.19 -3.38 15.62
CA ARG A 67 -10.16 -2.36 16.08
C ARG A 67 -11.62 -2.66 15.76
N ARG A 68 -11.91 -3.77 15.06
CA ARG A 68 -13.28 -4.16 14.63
C ARG A 68 -14.06 -2.99 14.02
N VAL A 69 -13.43 -2.25 13.12
CA VAL A 69 -14.03 -1.05 12.51
C VAL A 69 -15.19 -1.47 11.61
N ASP A 70 -16.38 -0.90 11.83
CA ASP A 70 -17.58 -1.24 11.04
C ASP A 70 -17.57 -0.63 9.64
N ARG A 71 -17.03 0.59 9.49
CA ARG A 71 -16.87 1.30 8.20
C ARG A 71 -15.64 2.21 8.21
N LEU A 72 -14.83 2.15 7.15
CA LEU A 72 -13.71 3.06 6.94
C LEU A 72 -13.62 3.50 5.48
N GLY A 73 -13.58 4.80 5.23
CA GLY A 73 -13.45 5.34 3.88
C GLY A 73 -12.07 5.09 3.28
N LYS A 74 -11.98 5.05 1.94
CA LYS A 74 -10.68 4.96 1.23
C LYS A 74 -9.72 6.07 1.67
N LYS A 75 -10.21 7.31 1.84
CA LYS A 75 -9.38 8.46 2.25
C LYS A 75 -8.78 8.25 3.63
N ASP A 76 -9.55 7.72 4.57
CA ASP A 76 -9.09 7.47 5.94
C ASP A 76 -8.11 6.30 5.98
N LEU A 77 -8.35 5.26 5.17
CA LEU A 77 -7.39 4.18 4.97
C LEU A 77 -6.08 4.68 4.35
N ASP A 78 -6.16 5.50 3.30
CA ASP A 78 -4.99 6.09 2.65
C ASP A 78 -4.23 6.99 3.64
N ALA A 79 -4.94 7.79 4.45
CA ALA A 79 -4.34 8.60 5.51
C ALA A 79 -3.69 7.76 6.62
N LEU A 80 -4.31 6.63 6.98
CA LEU A 80 -3.74 5.67 7.92
C LEU A 80 -2.45 5.06 7.36
N VAL A 81 -2.46 4.67 6.08
CA VAL A 81 -1.29 4.14 5.38
C VAL A 81 -0.18 5.18 5.30
N GLU A 82 -0.49 6.43 4.95
CA GLU A 82 0.50 7.53 4.94
C GLU A 82 1.08 7.75 6.34
N ARG A 83 0.25 7.79 7.38
CA ARG A 83 0.71 7.94 8.77
C ARG A 83 1.60 6.77 9.21
N LEU A 84 1.23 5.54 8.88
CA LEU A 84 2.01 4.34 9.19
C LEU A 84 3.31 4.31 8.38
N SER A 85 3.28 4.75 7.12
CA SER A 85 4.45 4.83 6.26
C SER A 85 5.43 5.91 6.73
N GLN A 86 4.92 7.07 7.19
CA GLN A 86 5.73 8.13 7.81
C GLN A 86 6.29 7.70 9.18
N GLY A 87 5.52 6.96 9.98
CA GLY A 87 5.97 6.40 11.25
C GLY A 87 7.06 5.33 11.10
N ALA A 88 6.98 4.51 10.03
CA ALA A 88 8.00 3.54 9.66
C ALA A 88 9.23 4.18 8.98
N SER A 89 9.10 5.40 8.46
CA SER A 89 10.09 6.04 7.58
C SER A 89 11.40 6.48 8.25
N LEU A 90 11.51 6.52 9.59
CA LEU A 90 12.71 7.09 10.22
C LEU A 90 13.39 6.24 11.30
N ARG A 91 12.76 5.20 11.85
CA ARG A 91 13.36 4.44 12.97
C ARG A 91 13.77 3.01 12.63
N ASP A 92 13.14 2.36 11.65
CA ASP A 92 13.40 0.93 11.36
C ASP A 92 14.26 0.66 10.12
N LEU A 93 14.56 1.67 9.30
CA LEU A 93 15.45 1.49 8.14
C LEU A 93 16.93 1.64 8.47
N THR A 94 17.27 2.10 9.68
CA THR A 94 18.63 1.98 10.24
C THR A 94 18.76 0.64 10.96
N LEU A 95 18.67 -0.46 10.20
CA LEU A 95 19.23 -1.73 10.62
C LEU A 95 20.73 -1.50 10.82
N HIS A 96 21.14 -1.46 12.08
CA HIS A 96 22.52 -1.47 12.52
C HIS A 96 23.27 -2.60 11.80
N ARG A 97 24.18 -2.22 10.90
CA ARG A 97 25.24 -3.10 10.41
C ARG A 97 26.31 -3.12 11.50
N THR A 98 26.24 -4.09 12.41
CA THR A 98 27.41 -4.56 13.16
C THR A 98 28.28 -5.45 12.30
#